data_AF-A0A357MHV8-F1
#
_entry.id   AF-A0A357MHV8-F1
#
_cell.length_a   1.000
_cell.length_b   1.000
_cell.length_c   1.000
_cell.angle_alpha   90.00
_cell.angle_beta   90.00
_cell.angle_gamma   90.00
#
_symmetry.space_group_name_H-M   'P 1'
#
loop_
_entity.id
_entity.type
_entity.pdbx_description
1 polymer ?
#
loop_
_entity_poly.entity_id
_entity_poly.type
_entity_poly.pdbx_seq_one_letter_code
_entity_poly.pdbx_strand_id
1 'polypeptide(L)' 'VAPTAMIMCPCVDGLSHNEAEEISKDRATAGADVLLHAVVETAEIVE' A
#
# COMPACT_ATOMS: atom_id res chain seq x y z
N VAL A 1 10.93 -20.94 -0.33
CA VAL A 1 10.22 -20.12 0.68
C VAL A 1 10.91 -18.76 0.72
N ALA A 2 10.17 -17.66 0.72
CA ALA A 2 10.70 -16.30 0.84
C ALA A 2 9.87 -15.51 1.87
N PRO A 3 10.47 -14.58 2.64
CA PRO A 3 9.71 -13.68 3.51
C PRO A 3 8.80 -12.76 2.68
N THR A 4 7.50 -12.71 3.02
CA THR A 4 6.50 -11.92 2.29
C THR A 4 5.53 -11.27 3.28
N ALA A 5 5.17 -10.01 3.02
CA ALA A 5 4.13 -9.28 3.72
C ALA A 5 3.29 -8.45 2.71
N MET A 6 2.15 -7.91 3.18
CA MET A 6 1.26 -7.07 2.37
C MET A 6 0.95 -5.77 3.11
N ILE A 7 0.67 -4.72 2.35
CA ILE A 7 0.23 -3.41 2.83
C ILE A 7 -1.17 -3.16 2.27
N MET A 8 -2.13 -2.86 3.14
CA MET A 8 -3.51 -2.57 2.75
C MET A 8 -3.79 -1.07 2.84
N CYS A 9 -4.43 -0.54 1.79
CA CYS A 9 -4.94 0.83 1.76
C CYS A 9 -6.48 0.80 1.88
N PRO A 10 -7.11 1.61 2.74
CA PRO A 10 -8.56 1.58 2.92
C PRO A 10 -9.31 2.14 1.70
N CYS A 11 -10.38 1.46 1.29
CA CYS A 11 -11.35 1.93 0.29
C CYS A 11 -12.59 2.58 0.95
N VAL A 12 -13.32 3.39 0.19
CA VAL A 12 -14.59 3.99 0.62
C VAL A 12 -15.60 2.88 0.88
N ASP A 13 -16.24 2.91 2.06
CA ASP A 13 -17.23 1.94 2.54
C ASP A 13 -16.80 0.46 2.53
N GLY A 14 -15.49 0.17 2.37
CA GLY A 14 -15.02 -1.20 2.20
C GLY A 14 -15.52 -1.86 0.91
N LEU A 15 -16.04 -1.08 -0.05
CA LEU A 15 -16.57 -1.61 -1.30
C LEU A 15 -15.44 -2.12 -2.19
N SER A 16 -15.65 -3.28 -2.81
CA SER A 16 -14.76 -3.81 -3.85
C SER A 16 -15.51 -4.69 -4.83
N HIS A 17 -14.86 -5.13 -5.91
CA HIS A 17 -15.48 -5.91 -7.01
C HIS A 17 -16.73 -5.21 -7.57
N ASN A 18 -16.70 -3.87 -7.60
CA ASN A 18 -17.78 -3.01 -8.01
C ASN A 18 -17.22 -1.78 -8.73
N GLU A 19 -17.91 -1.29 -9.75
CA GLU A 19 -17.48 -0.13 -10.55
C GLU A 19 -17.42 1.17 -9.73
N ALA A 20 -18.11 1.22 -8.59
CA ALA A 20 -18.05 2.32 -7.62
C ALA A 20 -16.93 2.16 -6.57
N GLU A 21 -16.06 1.17 -6.67
CA GLU A 21 -14.88 1.04 -5.79
C GLU A 21 -13.97 2.26 -5.94
N GLU A 22 -13.65 2.90 -4.81
CA GLU A 22 -12.84 4.12 -4.80
C GLU A 22 -11.89 4.19 -3.59
N ILE A 23 -10.71 4.78 -3.82
CA ILE A 23 -9.75 5.21 -2.81
C ILE A 23 -9.46 6.70 -2.99
N SER A 24 -9.25 7.44 -1.90
CA SER A 24 -8.82 8.84 -2.00
C SER A 24 -7.32 8.93 -2.33
N LYS A 25 -6.90 10.04 -2.95
CA LYS A 25 -5.49 10.30 -3.27
C LYS A 25 -4.59 10.20 -2.04
N ASP A 26 -5.01 10.79 -0.92
CA ASP A 26 -4.22 10.76 0.33
C ASP A 26 -4.00 9.34 0.83
N ARG A 27 -5.01 8.46 0.73
CA ARG A 27 -4.91 7.05 1.13
C ARG A 27 -3.98 6.28 0.18
N ALA A 28 -4.09 6.54 -1.13
CA ALA A 28 -3.21 5.94 -2.12
C ALA A 28 -1.74 6.33 -1.90
N THR A 29 -1.47 7.62 -1.64
CA THR A 29 -0.13 8.13 -1.32
C THR A 29 0.41 7.51 -0.04
N ALA A 30 -0.38 7.46 1.03
CA ALA A 30 0.06 6.84 2.28
C ALA A 30 0.43 5.35 2.11
N GLY A 31 -0.35 4.59 1.35
CA GLY A 31 -0.03 3.19 1.04
C GLY A 31 1.26 3.03 0.24
N ALA A 32 1.47 3.90 -0.75
CA ALA A 32 2.67 3.92 -1.58
C ALA A 32 3.93 4.34 -0.79
N ASP A 33 3.81 5.31 0.12
CA ASP A 33 4.92 5.76 0.98
C ASP A 33 5.36 4.64 1.94
N VAL A 34 4.43 3.92 2.54
CA VAL A 34 4.75 2.73 3.37
C VAL A 34 5.44 1.65 2.52
N LEU A 35 4.95 1.40 1.30
CA LEU A 35 5.58 0.45 0.39
C LEU A 35 7.01 0.88 0.03
N LEU A 36 7.21 2.16 -0.31
CA LEU A 36 8.52 2.70 -0.64
C LEU A 36 9.49 2.50 0.51
N HIS A 37 9.13 2.93 1.72
CA HIS A 37 9.98 2.78 2.90
C HIS A 37 10.29 1.31 3.20
N ALA A 38 9.30 0.42 3.17
CA ALA A 38 9.50 -1.00 3.40
C ALA A 38 10.45 -1.63 2.36
N VAL A 39 10.32 -1.24 1.09
CA VAL A 39 11.17 -1.75 0.01
C VAL A 39 12.60 -1.24 0.14
N VAL A 40 12.82 0.07 0.36
CA VAL A 40 14.19 0.61 0.47
C VAL A 40 14.91 0.10 1.72
N GLU A 41 14.19 -0.07 2.83
CA GLU A 41 14.72 -0.68 4.04
C GLU A 41 15.08 -2.15 3.80
N THR A 42 14.19 -2.94 3.20
CA THR A 42 14.44 -4.36 2.89
C THR A 42 15.57 -4.54 1.86
N ALA A 43 15.72 -3.60 0.94
CA ALA A 43 16.76 -3.62 -0.09
C ALA A 43 18.11 -3.08 0.40
N GLU A 44 18.20 -2.62 1.65
CA GLU A 44 19.41 -2.03 2.24
C GLU A 44 19.92 -0.80 1.45
N ILE A 45 19.01 0.01 0.90
CA ILE A 45 19.30 1.25 0.14
C ILE A 45 18.99 2.50 0.99
N VAL A 46 19.17 2.40 2.31
CA VAL A 46 19.00 3.50 3.26
C VAL A 46 20.36 3.88 3.84
N GLU A 47 20.66 5.19 3.93
CA GLU A 47 21.88 5.72 4.57
C GLU A 47 21.68 5.94 6.08
#